data_AF-K1WPD9-F1
#
_entry.id   AF-K1WPD9-F1
#
_cell.length_a   1.000
_cell.length_b   1.000
_cell.length_c   1.000
_cell.angle_alpha   90.00
_cell.angle_beta   90.00
_cell.angle_gamma   90.00
#
_symmetry.space_group_name_H-M   'P 1'
#
loop_
_entity.id
_entity.type
_entity.pdbx_description
1 polymer ?
#
loop_
_entity_poly.entity_id
_entity_poly.type
_entity_poly.pdbx_seq_one_letter_code
_entity_poly.pdbx_strand_id
1 'polypeptide(L)'
;MASRFPCPRFYWYPRVDEMAIMDMLSADGHALKIMRNDASTADPDHEAPANFNYENGILSWEKGEIKGEDIVTVIPTLGRAAEYTIFSIEPSPPPSEALPESAGEEKQYPFKLRTTNALILPDAFLSAFLFSGWPAYMTDAQNVYVLISTLSGTGLAVPFWEEILHPLLLSLGFEDGTYSVVKTRNAESVRELTKVNLMVAANEGRKQTVVMLSGDGGIVDTINALGESERSSKYVKPTVVQLPLGTGNALFHSLHASSPRPSIYTQALQTLLRGTPRPLPIFRASFSPGARLLTNEGQTTSPLPKNALLGAVVASHGLHSTLVADSDTLEYRKYGDKRFGMAAQNLMFPPDGSAPHAYKARITLIKKGEEEVMERKEHGYVLAAMVSHLERTFTVSPKSRPFERVLRVVHFGALDGETVGAIMGAAYQGGEHVKRADVGYEAVAGMRVTFEEEGEDSTWRRCCVDGSIVAVEEGGWMDVRLLEEGGEVIDIVANA
;
A
#
# COMPACT_ATOMS: atom_id res chain seq x y z
N MET A 1 33.47 58.34 17.10
CA MET A 1 33.20 56.93 17.44
C MET A 1 31.69 56.74 17.34
N ALA A 2 31.16 56.47 16.14
CA ALA A 2 31.06 55.17 15.46
C ALA A 2 29.86 54.35 16.02
N SER A 3 28.87 53.91 15.27
CA SER A 3 28.54 54.09 13.84
C SER A 3 27.17 53.45 13.57
N ARG A 4 26.30 54.22 12.88
CA ARG A 4 25.38 53.85 11.77
C ARG A 4 24.47 52.61 11.94
N PHE A 5 23.15 52.80 11.78
CA PHE A 5 22.47 52.70 10.48
C PHE A 5 21.11 53.44 10.52
N PRO A 6 20.61 53.96 9.37
CA PRO A 6 19.40 54.76 9.27
C PRO A 6 18.18 53.96 8.76
N CYS A 7 16.99 54.45 9.12
CA CYS A 7 15.69 54.24 8.46
C CYS A 7 15.73 54.71 6.96
N PRO A 8 14.70 54.59 6.07
CA PRO A 8 13.28 54.20 6.25
C PRO A 8 12.59 53.53 5.00
N ARG A 9 11.24 53.43 5.08
CA ARG A 9 10.19 53.60 4.04
C ARG A 9 9.39 52.38 3.55
N PHE A 10 8.08 52.51 3.83
CA PHE A 10 6.91 51.87 3.24
C PHE A 10 6.93 51.78 1.71
N TYR A 11 6.51 50.63 1.17
CA TYR A 11 5.79 50.52 -0.10
C TYR A 11 4.75 49.39 -0.06
N TRP A 12 3.69 49.61 -0.82
CA TRP A 12 2.47 48.84 -0.98
C TRP A 12 2.67 47.45 -1.61
N TYR A 13 1.78 46.53 -1.27
CA TYR A 13 1.59 45.19 -1.87
C TYR A 13 1.61 45.19 -3.41
N PRO A 14 2.28 44.23 -4.06
CA PRO A 14 1.85 43.71 -5.35
C PRO A 14 0.96 42.47 -5.17
N ARG A 15 -0.10 42.42 -5.98
CA ARG A 15 -0.87 41.21 -6.30
C ARG A 15 0.09 40.22 -6.98
N VAL A 16 0.02 38.97 -6.56
CA VAL A 16 0.74 37.87 -7.22
C VAL A 16 -0.14 37.41 -8.39
N ASP A 17 -0.01 38.11 -9.52
CA ASP A 17 -0.57 37.69 -10.80
C ASP A 17 0.33 36.60 -11.42
N GLU A 18 -0.29 35.47 -11.80
CA GLU A 18 -0.12 34.72 -13.05
C GLU A 18 1.27 34.36 -13.63
N MET A 19 2.37 34.48 -12.88
CA MET A 19 3.73 34.26 -13.43
C MET A 19 4.46 32.99 -12.97
N ALA A 20 3.73 31.97 -12.49
CA ALA A 20 4.30 30.63 -12.19
C ALA A 20 3.70 29.50 -13.06
N ILE A 21 2.86 29.84 -14.05
CA ILE A 21 2.21 28.90 -14.96
C ILE A 21 2.62 29.27 -16.40
N MET A 22 3.92 29.28 -16.70
CA MET A 22 4.36 29.48 -18.09
C MET A 22 5.71 28.85 -18.47
N ASP A 23 6.23 27.93 -17.66
CA ASP A 23 7.40 27.10 -18.01
C ASP A 23 7.03 25.62 -18.29
N MET A 24 5.76 25.34 -18.57
CA MET A 24 5.23 23.99 -18.82
C MET A 24 4.68 23.75 -20.24
N LEU A 25 4.92 24.66 -21.19
CA LEU A 25 4.45 24.53 -22.57
C LEU A 25 5.59 24.80 -23.56
N SER A 26 6.47 23.81 -23.72
CA SER A 26 7.40 23.74 -24.86
C SER A 26 8.06 22.36 -24.91
N ALA A 27 7.35 21.38 -25.46
CA ALA A 27 7.96 20.23 -26.14
C ALA A 27 6.89 19.54 -27.01
N ASP A 28 6.50 20.19 -28.09
CA ASP A 28 5.88 19.51 -29.22
C ASP A 28 6.88 18.53 -29.85
N GLY A 29 6.38 17.36 -30.23
CA GLY A 29 7.00 16.55 -31.28
C GLY A 29 7.80 15.33 -30.84
N HIS A 30 7.18 14.42 -30.09
CA HIS A 30 7.58 13.01 -30.17
C HIS A 30 6.34 12.12 -30.26
N ALA A 31 5.94 11.82 -31.50
CA ALA A 31 5.16 10.62 -31.80
C ALA A 31 5.99 9.42 -31.33
N LEU A 32 5.74 8.96 -30.11
CA LEU A 32 6.38 7.79 -29.53
C LEU A 32 5.97 6.57 -30.37
N LYS A 33 6.98 5.99 -31.03
CA LYS A 33 6.97 4.58 -31.40
C LYS A 33 6.48 3.81 -30.18
N ILE A 34 5.25 3.31 -30.22
CA ILE A 34 4.86 2.17 -29.40
C ILE A 34 5.97 1.15 -29.62
N MET A 35 6.76 0.86 -28.58
CA MET A 35 7.73 -0.22 -28.64
C MET A 35 6.95 -1.47 -29.05
N ARG A 36 7.15 -1.91 -30.30
CA ARG A 36 6.81 -3.25 -30.74
C ARG A 36 7.68 -4.17 -29.88
N ASN A 37 7.18 -4.53 -28.70
CA ASN A 37 7.75 -5.60 -27.91
C ASN A 37 7.40 -6.90 -28.64
N ASP A 38 8.44 -7.63 -29.05
CA ASP A 38 8.41 -8.79 -29.93
C ASP A 38 7.47 -9.93 -29.45
N ALA A 39 6.19 -9.80 -29.80
CA ALA A 39 5.23 -10.89 -29.90
C ALA A 39 4.22 -10.57 -31.02
N SER A 40 4.72 -10.09 -32.15
CA SER A 40 3.95 -9.98 -33.40
C SER A 40 3.69 -11.38 -33.94
N THR A 41 2.61 -12.02 -33.51
CA THR A 41 2.09 -13.25 -34.14
C THR A 41 1.05 -12.90 -35.19
N ALA A 42 1.48 -12.13 -36.20
CA ALA A 42 0.93 -12.12 -37.55
C ALA A 42 1.65 -11.01 -38.31
N ASP A 43 2.48 -11.38 -39.29
CA ASP A 43 2.72 -10.50 -40.42
C ASP A 43 1.40 -10.40 -41.18
N PRO A 44 0.74 -9.22 -41.23
CA PRO A 44 -0.62 -9.10 -41.76
C PRO A 44 -0.75 -9.50 -43.23
N ASP A 45 0.37 -9.64 -43.95
CA ASP A 45 0.36 -9.95 -45.36
C ASP A 45 0.47 -11.46 -45.69
N HIS A 46 0.85 -12.36 -44.76
CA HIS A 46 1.16 -13.76 -45.15
C HIS A 46 0.92 -14.92 -44.15
N GLU A 47 0.33 -14.73 -42.96
CA GLU A 47 0.00 -15.87 -42.08
C GLU A 47 -1.52 -16.08 -41.94
N ALA A 48 -1.97 -17.35 -41.98
CA ALA A 48 -3.34 -17.72 -41.66
C ALA A 48 -3.71 -17.25 -40.24
N PRO A 49 -4.97 -16.88 -39.96
CA PRO A 49 -5.37 -16.44 -38.63
C PRO A 49 -4.99 -17.50 -37.59
N ALA A 50 -4.23 -17.11 -36.57
CA ALA A 50 -3.93 -18.01 -35.47
C ALA A 50 -5.25 -18.48 -34.82
N ASN A 51 -5.43 -19.80 -34.69
CA ASN A 51 -6.63 -20.35 -34.08
C ASN A 51 -6.49 -20.30 -32.55
N PHE A 52 -7.11 -19.30 -31.93
CA PHE A 52 -7.09 -19.12 -30.48
C PHE A 52 -8.14 -20.01 -29.81
N ASN A 53 -7.73 -20.77 -28.80
CA ASN A 53 -8.63 -21.52 -27.91
C ASN A 53 -8.56 -20.97 -26.48
N TYR A 54 -9.67 -20.98 -25.75
CA TYR A 54 -9.72 -20.55 -24.35
C TYR A 54 -10.39 -21.60 -23.47
N GLU A 55 -9.58 -22.32 -22.69
CA GLU A 55 -10.04 -23.41 -21.82
C GLU A 55 -9.29 -23.36 -20.49
N ASN A 56 -9.98 -23.69 -19.40
CA ASN A 56 -9.41 -23.76 -18.05
C ASN A 56 -8.63 -22.49 -17.63
N GLY A 57 -9.07 -21.33 -18.11
CA GLY A 57 -8.43 -20.05 -17.81
C GLY A 57 -7.16 -19.76 -18.59
N ILE A 58 -6.86 -20.51 -19.65
CA ILE A 58 -5.66 -20.33 -20.49
C ILE A 58 -6.10 -20.04 -21.93
N LEU A 59 -5.57 -18.98 -22.52
CA LEU A 59 -5.69 -18.67 -23.94
C LEU A 59 -4.48 -19.24 -24.67
N SER A 60 -4.68 -20.16 -25.62
CA SER A 60 -3.60 -20.85 -26.34
C SER A 60 -3.77 -20.75 -27.86
N TRP A 61 -2.65 -20.71 -28.59
CA TRP A 61 -2.58 -20.82 -30.05
C TRP A 61 -1.29 -21.57 -30.45
N GLU A 62 -1.09 -21.83 -31.75
CA GLU A 62 0.03 -22.67 -32.22
C GLU A 62 1.43 -22.24 -31.75
N LYS A 63 1.63 -20.94 -31.50
CA LYS A 63 2.94 -20.35 -31.17
C LYS A 63 3.05 -19.87 -29.72
N GLY A 64 2.05 -20.10 -28.87
CA GLY A 64 2.11 -19.63 -27.48
C GLY A 64 0.82 -19.78 -26.67
N GLU A 65 0.90 -19.38 -25.41
CA GLU A 65 -0.23 -19.31 -24.49
C GLU A 65 -0.11 -18.09 -23.57
N ILE A 66 -1.25 -17.61 -23.08
CA ILE A 66 -1.36 -16.57 -22.05
C ILE A 66 -2.37 -17.07 -21.01
N LYS A 67 -1.97 -17.07 -19.74
CA LYS A 67 -2.89 -17.39 -18.65
C LYS A 67 -3.81 -16.21 -18.40
N GLY A 68 -5.08 -16.47 -18.15
CA GLY A 68 -6.08 -15.45 -17.82
C GLY A 68 -5.70 -14.60 -16.59
N GLU A 69 -4.93 -15.18 -15.65
CA GLU A 69 -4.41 -14.45 -14.48
C GLU A 69 -3.35 -13.39 -14.82
N ASP A 70 -2.76 -13.47 -16.02
CA ASP A 70 -1.77 -12.50 -16.53
C ASP A 70 -2.41 -11.44 -17.44
N ILE A 71 -3.68 -11.60 -17.82
CA ILE A 71 -4.38 -10.71 -18.75
C ILE A 71 -4.98 -9.53 -18.00
N VAL A 72 -4.65 -8.32 -18.45
CA VAL A 72 -5.21 -7.09 -17.92
C VAL A 72 -6.56 -6.80 -18.57
N THR A 73 -6.60 -6.73 -19.91
CA THR A 73 -7.81 -6.40 -20.67
C THR A 73 -7.61 -6.65 -22.17
N VAL A 74 -8.71 -6.61 -22.93
CA VAL A 74 -8.74 -6.73 -24.40
C VAL A 74 -9.48 -5.53 -24.98
N ILE A 75 -8.98 -4.93 -26.06
CA ILE A 75 -9.68 -3.86 -26.79
C ILE A 75 -9.88 -4.25 -28.26
N PRO A 76 -10.94 -3.74 -28.91
CA PRO A 76 -11.03 -3.80 -30.37
C PRO A 76 -10.02 -2.82 -30.99
N THR A 77 -9.34 -3.27 -32.04
CA THR A 77 -8.37 -2.46 -32.78
C THR A 77 -9.07 -1.72 -33.91
N LEU A 78 -9.13 -0.39 -33.83
CA LEU A 78 -9.71 0.43 -34.90
C LEU A 78 -8.79 0.46 -36.13
N GLY A 79 -9.26 -0.12 -37.25
CA GLY A 79 -8.75 0.16 -38.60
C GLY A 79 -7.43 -0.49 -39.00
N ARG A 80 -7.09 -1.69 -38.49
CA ARG A 80 -5.91 -2.47 -38.92
C ARG A 80 -6.26 -3.93 -39.22
N ALA A 81 -5.26 -4.67 -39.73
CA ALA A 81 -5.40 -6.08 -40.05
C ALA A 81 -5.77 -6.99 -38.87
N ALA A 82 -5.52 -6.60 -37.61
CA ALA A 82 -5.99 -7.32 -36.42
C ALA A 82 -7.29 -6.69 -35.87
N GLU A 83 -8.21 -7.50 -35.35
CA GLU A 83 -9.50 -7.05 -34.79
C GLU A 83 -9.40 -6.74 -33.30
N TYR A 84 -8.54 -7.44 -32.57
CA TYR A 84 -8.38 -7.31 -31.12
C TYR A 84 -6.93 -7.14 -30.71
N THR A 85 -6.71 -6.41 -29.62
CA THR A 85 -5.44 -6.28 -28.92
C THR A 85 -5.61 -6.71 -27.47
N ILE A 86 -4.83 -7.70 -27.05
CA ILE A 86 -4.79 -8.26 -25.69
C ILE A 86 -3.63 -7.61 -24.94
N PHE A 87 -3.90 -7.03 -23.78
CA PHE A 87 -2.89 -6.55 -22.85
C PHE A 87 -2.69 -7.55 -21.72
N SER A 88 -1.45 -7.98 -21.49
CA SER A 88 -1.08 -8.88 -20.40
C SER A 88 0.22 -8.41 -19.73
N ILE A 89 0.43 -8.81 -18.48
CA ILE A 89 1.70 -8.61 -17.77
C ILE A 89 2.44 -9.92 -17.75
N GLU A 90 3.62 -9.94 -18.36
CA GLU A 90 4.54 -11.06 -18.23
C GLU A 90 5.37 -10.88 -16.95
N PRO A 91 5.40 -11.86 -16.04
CA PRO A 91 6.36 -11.86 -14.95
C PRO A 91 7.77 -12.06 -15.52
N SER A 92 8.65 -11.10 -15.31
CA SER A 92 10.08 -11.34 -15.54
C SER A 92 10.68 -12.00 -14.30
N PRO A 93 11.56 -13.00 -14.43
CA PRO A 93 12.33 -13.48 -13.29
C PRO A 93 13.10 -12.30 -12.68
N PRO A 94 13.18 -12.19 -11.34
CA PRO A 94 14.06 -11.21 -10.72
C PRO A 94 15.49 -11.45 -11.21
N PRO A 95 16.31 -10.40 -11.40
CA PRO A 95 17.70 -10.57 -11.80
C PRO A 95 18.38 -11.56 -10.83
N SER A 96 19.01 -12.60 -11.38
CA SER A 96 19.70 -13.59 -10.56
C SER A 96 20.76 -12.89 -9.71
N GLU A 97 20.78 -13.17 -8.40
CA GLU A 97 21.90 -12.81 -7.53
C GLU A 97 23.16 -13.49 -8.13
N ALA A 98 24.03 -12.67 -8.76
CA ALA A 98 25.24 -12.97 -9.54
C ALA A 98 25.04 -13.06 -11.07
N LEU A 99 25.61 -12.08 -11.80
CA LEU A 99 26.72 -12.22 -12.77
C LEU A 99 27.12 -10.83 -13.36
N PRO A 100 28.29 -10.69 -14.01
CA PRO A 100 29.17 -9.54 -13.88
C PRO A 100 28.90 -8.39 -14.86
N GLU A 101 29.33 -7.19 -14.43
CA GLU A 101 29.46 -5.95 -15.19
C GLU A 101 30.17 -6.16 -16.55
N SER A 102 29.46 -6.52 -17.61
CA SER A 102 29.93 -6.35 -19.00
C SER A 102 28.85 -6.62 -20.04
N ALA A 103 27.88 -5.70 -20.15
CA ALA A 103 27.22 -5.26 -21.38
C ALA A 103 26.10 -4.31 -20.95
N GLY A 104 25.96 -3.14 -21.58
CA GLY A 104 25.01 -2.08 -21.18
C GLY A 104 23.67 -2.65 -20.70
N GLU A 105 23.45 -2.62 -19.39
CA GLU A 105 22.38 -3.36 -18.73
C GLU A 105 21.03 -2.66 -18.97
N GLU A 106 20.17 -3.24 -19.80
CA GLU A 106 18.74 -2.95 -19.74
C GLU A 106 18.24 -3.35 -18.34
N LYS A 107 17.74 -2.37 -17.57
CA LYS A 107 17.17 -2.64 -16.24
C LYS A 107 16.01 -3.60 -16.37
N GLN A 108 16.16 -4.82 -15.85
CA GLN A 108 15.10 -5.83 -15.87
C GLN A 108 14.13 -5.61 -14.70
N TYR A 109 12.89 -5.24 -15.02
CA TYR A 109 11.80 -5.10 -14.05
C TYR A 109 11.00 -6.40 -13.91
N PRO A 110 10.38 -6.67 -12.74
CA PRO A 110 9.61 -7.90 -12.50
C PRO A 110 8.27 -7.96 -13.26
N PHE A 111 8.01 -6.96 -14.10
CA PHE A 111 6.82 -6.84 -14.93
C PHE A 111 7.23 -6.38 -16.33
N LYS A 112 6.49 -6.85 -17.33
CA LYS A 112 6.57 -6.34 -18.69
C LYS A 112 5.19 -6.32 -19.32
N LEU A 113 4.77 -5.17 -19.83
CA LEU A 113 3.52 -5.06 -20.59
C LEU A 113 3.71 -5.74 -21.95
N ARG A 114 2.87 -6.73 -22.23
CA ARG A 114 2.82 -7.44 -23.49
C ARG A 114 1.53 -7.11 -24.21
N THR A 115 1.65 -7.05 -25.53
CA THR A 115 0.55 -6.78 -26.44
C THR A 115 0.50 -7.92 -27.45
N THR A 116 -0.61 -8.65 -27.47
CA THR A 116 -0.85 -9.73 -28.43
C THR A 116 -2.03 -9.35 -29.31
N ASN A 117 -1.83 -9.37 -30.62
CA ASN A 117 -2.87 -9.04 -31.59
C ASN A 117 -3.57 -10.31 -32.05
N ALA A 118 -4.89 -10.26 -32.18
CA ALA A 118 -5.70 -11.37 -32.65
C ALA A 118 -6.74 -10.90 -33.67
N LEU A 119 -7.00 -11.74 -34.65
CA LEU A 119 -8.09 -11.54 -35.61
C LEU A 119 -9.42 -11.99 -35.02
N ILE A 120 -9.46 -13.17 -34.43
CA ILE A 120 -10.67 -13.77 -33.88
C ILE A 120 -10.31 -14.30 -32.49
N LEU A 121 -11.16 -14.03 -31.51
CA LEU A 121 -11.01 -14.53 -30.15
C LEU A 121 -12.27 -15.29 -29.71
N PRO A 122 -12.15 -16.32 -28.87
CA PRO A 122 -13.30 -17.05 -28.36
C PRO A 122 -14.29 -16.15 -27.59
N ASP A 123 -15.60 -16.37 -27.73
CA ASP A 123 -16.63 -15.57 -27.05
C ASP A 123 -16.49 -15.61 -25.52
N ALA A 124 -16.16 -16.78 -24.96
CA ALA A 124 -15.93 -16.93 -23.52
C ALA A 124 -14.75 -16.07 -23.03
N PHE A 125 -13.72 -15.92 -23.87
CA PHE A 125 -12.57 -15.07 -23.58
C PHE A 125 -12.93 -13.58 -23.64
N LEU A 126 -13.63 -13.16 -24.70
CA LEU A 126 -14.10 -11.78 -24.83
C LEU A 126 -15.05 -11.39 -23.70
N SER A 127 -15.95 -12.29 -23.30
CA SER A 127 -16.86 -12.07 -22.17
C SER A 127 -16.12 -11.81 -20.85
N ALA A 128 -14.94 -12.41 -20.66
CA ALA A 128 -14.14 -12.25 -19.46
C ALA A 128 -13.25 -11.00 -19.48
N PHE A 129 -12.64 -10.67 -20.63
CA PHE A 129 -11.54 -9.71 -20.69
C PHE A 129 -11.77 -8.49 -21.59
N LEU A 130 -12.85 -8.43 -22.38
CA LEU A 130 -13.14 -7.26 -23.19
C LEU A 130 -13.31 -6.01 -22.32
N PHE A 131 -12.67 -4.92 -22.71
CA PHE A 131 -12.77 -3.63 -22.06
C PHE A 131 -14.14 -3.03 -22.33
N SER A 132 -14.94 -2.85 -21.27
CA SER A 132 -16.30 -2.31 -21.35
C SER A 132 -16.37 -0.79 -21.14
N GLY A 133 -15.22 -0.10 -21.17
CA GLY A 133 -15.10 1.31 -20.83
C GLY A 133 -14.66 1.55 -19.38
N TRP A 134 -14.34 2.81 -19.09
CA TRP A 134 -13.83 3.23 -17.78
C TRP A 134 -14.91 3.16 -16.69
N PRO A 135 -14.59 2.66 -15.48
CA PRO A 135 -15.53 2.67 -14.35
C PRO A 135 -15.99 4.07 -13.97
N ALA A 136 -17.19 4.17 -13.39
CA ALA A 136 -17.80 5.44 -13.00
C ALA A 136 -16.92 6.28 -12.06
N TYR A 137 -16.10 5.67 -11.20
CA TYR A 137 -15.19 6.44 -10.35
C TYR A 137 -14.05 7.11 -11.12
N MET A 138 -13.73 6.66 -12.34
CA MET A 138 -12.77 7.34 -13.21
C MET A 138 -13.44 8.43 -14.05
N THR A 139 -14.64 8.17 -14.58
CA THR A 139 -15.33 9.07 -15.52
C THR A 139 -16.19 10.14 -14.84
N ASP A 140 -16.78 9.87 -13.68
CA ASP A 140 -17.59 10.83 -12.92
C ASP A 140 -16.74 11.73 -12.01
N ALA A 141 -15.46 11.40 -11.82
CA ALA A 141 -14.57 12.18 -10.97
C ALA A 141 -14.24 13.51 -11.63
N GLN A 142 -14.45 14.62 -10.91
CA GLN A 142 -14.03 15.94 -11.41
C GLN A 142 -12.51 16.11 -11.36
N ASN A 143 -11.83 15.33 -10.50
CA ASN A 143 -10.38 15.36 -10.37
C ASN A 143 -9.84 13.94 -10.28
N VAL A 144 -9.00 13.56 -11.25
CA VAL A 144 -8.25 12.31 -11.24
C VAL A 144 -6.77 12.63 -11.03
N TYR A 145 -6.15 11.97 -10.06
CA TYR A 145 -4.74 12.08 -9.75
C TYR A 145 -4.05 10.74 -9.96
N VAL A 146 -2.87 10.75 -10.57
CA VAL A 146 -1.94 9.63 -10.54
C VAL A 146 -0.81 9.99 -9.58
N LEU A 147 -0.80 9.39 -8.40
CA LEU A 147 0.27 9.57 -7.42
C LEU A 147 1.35 8.52 -7.63
N ILE A 148 2.59 8.97 -7.82
CA ILE A 148 3.75 8.10 -8.03
C ILE A 148 4.71 8.27 -6.85
N SER A 149 4.79 7.24 -6.01
CA SER A 149 5.69 7.22 -4.86
C SER A 149 7.12 6.88 -5.29
N THR A 150 7.91 7.92 -5.57
CA THR A 150 9.28 7.82 -6.14
C THR A 150 10.27 7.07 -5.26
N LEU A 151 10.10 7.15 -3.94
CA LEU A 151 10.96 6.50 -2.94
C LEU A 151 10.27 5.32 -2.25
N SER A 152 9.16 4.82 -2.81
CA SER A 152 8.48 3.63 -2.26
C SER A 152 9.43 2.42 -2.21
N GLY A 153 9.19 1.53 -1.24
CA GLY A 153 10.14 0.50 -0.81
C GLY A 153 10.78 -0.35 -1.91
N THR A 154 10.07 -0.62 -3.01
CA THR A 154 10.60 -1.42 -4.13
C THR A 154 11.33 -0.60 -5.19
N GLY A 155 11.17 0.72 -5.21
CA GLY A 155 11.65 1.61 -6.28
C GLY A 155 10.94 1.39 -7.63
N LEU A 156 9.86 0.60 -7.67
CA LEU A 156 9.20 0.19 -8.91
C LEU A 156 8.11 1.15 -9.39
N ALA A 157 7.70 2.14 -8.59
CA ALA A 157 6.57 2.99 -8.94
C ALA A 157 6.78 3.83 -10.21
N VAL A 158 7.98 4.39 -10.37
CA VAL A 158 8.35 5.18 -11.57
C VAL A 158 8.39 4.30 -12.82
N PRO A 159 9.15 3.19 -12.87
CA PRO A 159 9.14 2.34 -14.06
C PRO A 159 7.78 1.68 -14.32
N PHE A 160 6.98 1.37 -13.29
CA PHE A 160 5.63 0.87 -13.50
C PHE A 160 4.72 1.91 -14.16
N TRP A 161 4.86 3.20 -13.78
CA TRP A 161 4.18 4.28 -14.47
C TRP A 161 4.58 4.36 -15.94
N GLU A 162 5.89 4.44 -16.20
CA GLU A 162 6.45 4.72 -17.53
C GLU A 162 6.26 3.55 -18.51
N GLU A 163 6.45 2.32 -18.05
CA GLU A 163 6.46 1.13 -18.92
C GLU A 163 5.11 0.41 -18.99
N ILE A 164 4.25 0.57 -17.97
CA ILE A 164 3.01 -0.21 -17.84
C ILE A 164 1.77 0.68 -17.84
N LEU A 165 1.60 1.50 -16.80
CA LEU A 165 0.33 2.18 -16.58
C LEU A 165 0.08 3.26 -17.63
N HIS A 166 1.04 4.15 -17.90
CA HIS A 166 0.86 5.25 -18.85
C HIS A 166 0.56 4.74 -20.27
N PRO A 167 1.32 3.78 -20.85
CA PRO A 167 0.99 3.21 -22.15
C PRO A 167 -0.39 2.53 -22.18
N LEU A 168 -0.79 1.87 -21.09
CA LEU A 168 -2.10 1.25 -20.97
C LEU A 168 -3.22 2.31 -20.94
N LEU A 169 -3.09 3.37 -20.13
CA LEU A 169 -4.08 4.46 -20.07
C LEU A 169 -4.32 5.08 -21.44
N LEU A 170 -3.25 5.41 -22.16
CA LEU A 170 -3.32 5.96 -23.52
C LEU A 170 -4.02 5.00 -24.48
N SER A 171 -3.69 3.71 -24.43
CA SER A 171 -4.29 2.68 -25.30
C SER A 171 -5.78 2.48 -25.03
N LEU A 172 -6.23 2.76 -23.80
CA LEU A 172 -7.63 2.70 -23.38
C LEU A 172 -8.36 4.05 -23.53
N GLY A 173 -7.75 5.02 -24.22
CA GLY A 173 -8.35 6.33 -24.51
C GLY A 173 -8.43 7.27 -23.29
N PHE A 174 -7.65 7.01 -22.25
CA PHE A 174 -7.52 7.91 -21.09
C PHE A 174 -6.31 8.83 -21.29
N GLU A 175 -6.53 9.88 -22.06
CA GLU A 175 -5.48 10.75 -22.60
C GLU A 175 -4.82 11.66 -21.53
N ASP A 176 -3.59 12.07 -21.80
CA ASP A 176 -2.89 13.06 -20.99
C ASP A 176 -3.70 14.37 -20.93
N GLY A 177 -3.85 14.94 -19.73
CA GLY A 177 -4.72 16.09 -19.46
C GLY A 177 -6.07 15.73 -18.84
N THR A 178 -6.49 14.46 -18.91
CA THR A 178 -7.68 13.98 -18.17
C THR A 178 -7.40 13.70 -16.68
N TYR A 179 -6.11 13.65 -16.31
CA TYR A 179 -5.63 13.45 -14.95
C TYR A 179 -4.38 14.30 -14.66
N SER A 180 -4.07 14.48 -13.38
CA SER A 180 -2.86 15.15 -12.91
C SER A 180 -1.86 14.15 -12.32
N VAL A 181 -0.61 14.19 -12.78
CA VAL A 181 0.47 13.33 -12.25
C VAL A 181 1.17 14.02 -11.08
N VAL A 182 1.31 13.32 -9.96
CA VAL A 182 1.97 13.81 -8.75
C VAL A 182 3.09 12.85 -8.37
N LYS A 183 4.35 13.25 -8.57
CA LYS A 183 5.53 12.50 -8.13
C LYS A 183 5.91 12.96 -6.72
N THR A 184 6.03 12.04 -5.76
CA THR A 184 6.47 12.37 -4.41
C THR A 184 7.92 12.86 -4.40
N ARG A 185 8.26 13.75 -3.48
CA ARG A 185 9.62 14.31 -3.32
C ARG A 185 10.21 14.00 -1.95
N ASN A 186 9.36 13.78 -0.96
CA ASN A 186 9.71 13.54 0.44
C ASN A 186 8.55 12.82 1.16
N ALA A 187 8.72 12.57 2.46
CA ALA A 187 7.71 11.91 3.29
C ALA A 187 6.38 12.70 3.45
N GLU A 188 6.39 14.02 3.26
CA GLU A 188 5.19 14.86 3.41
C GLU A 188 4.37 14.97 2.13
N SER A 189 4.90 14.53 0.98
CA SER A 189 4.28 14.78 -0.33
C SER A 189 2.83 14.25 -0.45
N VAL A 190 2.55 13.09 0.15
CA VAL A 190 1.19 12.51 0.17
C VAL A 190 0.26 13.33 1.05
N ARG A 191 0.74 13.76 2.22
CA ARG A 191 -0.01 14.59 3.17
C ARG A 191 -0.31 15.97 2.57
N GLU A 192 0.64 16.57 1.87
CA GLU A 192 0.48 17.84 1.15
C GLU A 192 -0.58 17.75 0.06
N LEU A 193 -0.49 16.76 -0.85
CA LEU A 193 -1.54 16.53 -1.86
C LEU A 193 -2.92 16.36 -1.21
N THR A 194 -2.98 15.59 -0.13
CA THR A 194 -4.23 15.30 0.55
C THR A 194 -4.85 16.56 1.14
N LYS A 195 -4.06 17.40 1.82
CA LYS A 195 -4.56 18.63 2.46
C LYS A 195 -4.90 19.73 1.44
N VAL A 196 -4.07 19.92 0.43
CA VAL A 196 -4.21 21.03 -0.53
C VAL A 196 -5.25 20.73 -1.61
N ASN A 197 -5.36 19.47 -2.04
CA ASN A 197 -6.23 19.11 -3.16
C ASN A 197 -7.42 18.26 -2.71
N LEU A 198 -7.17 17.11 -2.10
CA LEU A 198 -8.24 16.13 -1.84
C LEU A 198 -9.24 16.64 -0.80
N MET A 199 -8.76 17.14 0.35
CA MET A 199 -9.62 17.61 1.43
C MET A 199 -10.47 18.81 1.01
N VAL A 200 -9.87 19.77 0.29
CA VAL A 200 -10.60 20.95 -0.21
C VAL A 200 -11.72 20.52 -1.16
N ALA A 201 -11.39 19.73 -2.17
CA ALA A 201 -12.37 19.29 -3.16
C ALA A 201 -13.44 18.38 -2.52
N ALA A 202 -13.06 17.51 -1.58
CA ALA A 202 -13.98 16.64 -0.84
C ALA A 202 -15.00 17.47 -0.05
N ASN A 203 -14.55 18.49 0.68
CA ASN A 203 -15.41 19.40 1.43
C ASN A 203 -16.31 20.29 0.56
N GLU A 204 -16.01 20.44 -0.72
CA GLU A 204 -16.86 21.11 -1.70
C GLU A 204 -17.91 20.16 -2.33
N GLY A 205 -17.86 18.86 -2.01
CA GLY A 205 -18.73 17.84 -2.58
C GLY A 205 -18.32 17.39 -3.98
N ARG A 206 -17.07 17.65 -4.38
CA ARG A 206 -16.52 17.11 -5.63
C ARG A 206 -16.10 15.65 -5.38
N LYS A 207 -16.25 14.80 -6.39
CA LYS A 207 -15.71 13.43 -6.44
C LYS A 207 -14.26 13.50 -6.94
N GLN A 208 -13.35 12.85 -6.22
CA GLN A 208 -11.96 12.69 -6.67
C GLN A 208 -11.60 11.21 -6.75
N THR A 209 -10.69 10.89 -7.65
CA THR A 209 -10.04 9.59 -7.71
C THR A 209 -8.53 9.74 -7.69
N VAL A 210 -7.86 8.90 -6.89
CA VAL A 210 -6.41 8.82 -6.83
C VAL A 210 -5.97 7.41 -7.22
N VAL A 211 -5.29 7.28 -8.35
CA VAL A 211 -4.56 6.08 -8.73
C VAL A 211 -3.18 6.15 -8.07
N MET A 212 -2.99 5.36 -7.02
CA MET A 212 -1.85 5.46 -6.12
C MET A 212 -0.85 4.34 -6.37
N LEU A 213 0.29 4.68 -6.98
CA LEU A 213 1.44 3.79 -7.15
C LEU A 213 2.30 3.88 -5.89
N SER A 214 1.92 3.13 -4.87
CA SER A 214 2.54 3.15 -3.54
C SER A 214 2.28 1.84 -2.77
N GLY A 215 2.77 1.76 -1.53
CA GLY A 215 2.42 0.72 -0.56
C GLY A 215 1.37 1.20 0.44
N ASP A 216 1.25 0.45 1.54
CA ASP A 216 0.30 0.76 2.63
C ASP A 216 0.57 2.16 3.23
N GLY A 217 1.83 2.59 3.31
CA GLY A 217 2.21 3.92 3.82
C GLY A 217 1.52 5.08 3.08
N GLY A 218 1.35 4.99 1.75
CA GLY A 218 0.64 6.03 1.00
C GLY A 218 -0.84 6.12 1.39
N ILE A 219 -1.48 4.99 1.68
CA ILE A 219 -2.87 4.94 2.18
C ILE A 219 -2.94 5.52 3.59
N VAL A 220 -2.00 5.12 4.47
CA VAL A 220 -1.91 5.58 5.86
C VAL A 220 -1.74 7.10 5.93
N ASP A 221 -0.86 7.67 5.12
CA ASP A 221 -0.65 9.12 5.04
C ASP A 221 -1.91 9.86 4.59
N THR A 222 -2.63 9.32 3.59
CA THR A 222 -3.88 9.89 3.12
C THR A 222 -4.97 9.83 4.19
N ILE A 223 -5.21 8.68 4.84
CA ILE A 223 -6.28 8.58 5.84
C ILE A 223 -5.99 9.46 7.07
N ASN A 224 -4.73 9.56 7.51
CA ASN A 224 -4.36 10.42 8.63
C ASN A 224 -4.53 11.90 8.28
N ALA A 225 -4.04 12.34 7.12
CA ALA A 225 -4.19 13.73 6.67
C ALA A 225 -5.67 14.14 6.52
N LEU A 226 -6.54 13.24 6.05
CA LEU A 226 -7.98 13.48 5.99
C LEU A 226 -8.62 13.48 7.39
N GLY A 227 -8.26 12.55 8.26
CA GLY A 227 -8.79 12.44 9.62
C GLY A 227 -8.37 13.57 10.56
N GLU A 228 -7.23 14.21 10.30
CA GLU A 228 -6.77 15.40 11.02
C GLU A 228 -7.65 16.63 10.73
N SER A 229 -8.19 16.72 9.51
CA SER A 229 -8.85 17.89 8.95
C SER A 229 -10.35 17.93 9.28
N GLU A 230 -10.94 19.14 9.27
CA GLU A 230 -12.38 19.30 9.47
C GLU A 230 -13.17 18.90 8.22
N ARG A 231 -14.24 18.12 8.41
CA ARG A 231 -15.13 17.66 7.35
C ARG A 231 -16.40 18.52 7.32
N SER A 232 -16.73 19.04 6.15
CA SER A 232 -17.96 19.80 5.92
C SER A 232 -19.17 18.86 5.80
N SER A 233 -20.38 19.41 5.84
CA SER A 233 -21.60 18.65 5.57
C SER A 233 -21.74 18.17 4.12
N LYS A 234 -20.91 18.70 3.20
CA LYS A 234 -20.85 18.30 1.79
C LYS A 234 -19.75 17.29 1.49
N TYR A 235 -19.03 16.85 2.52
CA TYR A 235 -17.87 15.98 2.36
C TYR A 235 -18.19 14.73 1.53
N VAL A 236 -17.45 14.53 0.44
CA VAL A 236 -17.47 13.30 -0.36
C VAL A 236 -16.12 12.60 -0.19
N LYS A 237 -16.14 11.30 0.11
CA LYS A 237 -14.93 10.50 0.29
C LYS A 237 -14.12 10.46 -1.02
N PRO A 238 -12.83 10.81 -1.00
CA PRO A 238 -11.95 10.52 -2.12
C PRO A 238 -11.92 9.01 -2.40
N THR A 239 -11.99 8.63 -3.66
CA THR A 239 -11.79 7.24 -4.10
C THR A 239 -10.32 6.97 -4.35
N VAL A 240 -9.79 5.87 -3.83
CA VAL A 240 -8.39 5.50 -3.99
C VAL A 240 -8.28 4.12 -4.64
N VAL A 241 -7.47 4.02 -5.69
CA VAL A 241 -7.06 2.76 -6.31
C VAL A 241 -5.61 2.51 -5.94
N GLN A 242 -5.32 1.44 -5.20
CA GLN A 242 -3.94 1.09 -4.83
C GLN A 242 -3.30 0.21 -5.91
N LEU A 243 -2.20 0.67 -6.49
CA LEU A 243 -1.27 -0.18 -7.25
C LEU A 243 -0.10 -0.54 -6.33
N PRO A 244 0.02 -1.82 -5.91
CA PRO A 244 0.81 -2.25 -4.75
C PRO A 244 2.30 -2.32 -5.07
N LEU A 245 2.96 -1.17 -5.00
CA LEU A 245 4.36 -0.98 -5.36
C LEU A 245 5.23 -0.70 -4.12
N GLY A 246 4.71 -0.95 -2.92
CA GLY A 246 5.46 -0.94 -1.67
C GLY A 246 5.98 -2.31 -1.24
N THR A 247 6.62 -2.35 -0.08
CA THR A 247 7.01 -3.60 0.61
C THR A 247 5.78 -4.18 1.33
N GLY A 248 5.60 -5.50 1.26
CA GLY A 248 4.52 -6.22 1.95
C GLY A 248 3.15 -6.06 1.30
N ASN A 249 2.65 -4.82 1.13
CA ASN A 249 1.32 -4.48 0.61
C ASN A 249 0.20 -5.25 1.32
N ALA A 250 0.21 -5.21 2.66
CA ALA A 250 -0.69 -5.90 3.55
C ALA A 250 -2.16 -5.64 3.21
N LEU A 251 -2.50 -4.37 2.95
CA LEU A 251 -3.87 -3.97 2.65
C LEU A 251 -4.35 -4.58 1.33
N PHE A 252 -3.53 -4.47 0.28
CA PHE A 252 -3.86 -5.01 -1.04
C PHE A 252 -4.10 -6.53 -1.00
N HIS A 253 -3.19 -7.29 -0.38
CA HIS A 253 -3.32 -8.74 -0.23
C HIS A 253 -4.51 -9.17 0.62
N SER A 254 -5.02 -8.28 1.46
CA SER A 254 -6.14 -8.57 2.37
C SER A 254 -7.49 -8.15 1.82
N LEU A 255 -7.52 -7.20 0.88
CA LEU A 255 -8.75 -6.72 0.24
C LEU A 255 -9.10 -7.49 -1.03
N HIS A 256 -8.18 -8.27 -1.59
CA HIS A 256 -8.40 -8.99 -2.83
C HIS A 256 -8.24 -10.49 -2.63
N ALA A 257 -9.01 -11.27 -3.39
CA ALA A 257 -8.92 -12.72 -3.34
C ALA A 257 -7.49 -13.18 -3.65
N SER A 258 -6.98 -14.11 -2.83
CA SER A 258 -5.73 -14.79 -3.10
C SER A 258 -5.88 -15.59 -4.39
N SER A 259 -5.17 -15.21 -5.44
CA SER A 259 -4.99 -16.10 -6.59
C SER A 259 -3.72 -16.93 -6.38
N PRO A 260 -3.69 -18.20 -6.83
CA PRO A 260 -2.54 -19.07 -6.66
C PRO A 260 -1.26 -18.53 -7.33
N ARG A 261 -1.34 -17.75 -8.41
CA ARG A 261 -0.18 -17.17 -9.11
C ARG A 261 -0.44 -15.83 -9.85
N PRO A 262 -1.22 -14.86 -9.33
CA PRO A 262 -1.37 -13.60 -10.03
C PRO A 262 -0.04 -12.84 -9.90
N SER A 263 0.39 -12.21 -10.98
CA SER A 263 1.16 -10.99 -10.83
C SER A 263 0.28 -10.02 -10.03
N ILE A 264 0.74 -9.62 -8.84
CA ILE A 264 0.03 -8.64 -7.99
C ILE A 264 -0.30 -7.37 -8.79
N TYR A 265 0.53 -7.05 -9.78
CA TYR A 265 0.36 -5.95 -10.71
C TYR A 265 -0.79 -6.17 -11.69
N THR A 266 -0.95 -7.38 -12.25
CA THR A 266 -2.10 -7.69 -13.11
C THR A 266 -3.40 -7.55 -12.32
N GLN A 267 -3.45 -8.12 -11.11
CA GLN A 267 -4.62 -7.99 -10.25
C GLN A 267 -4.94 -6.52 -9.95
N ALA A 268 -3.92 -5.69 -9.70
CA ALA A 268 -4.10 -4.28 -9.43
C ALA A 268 -4.63 -3.50 -10.64
N LEU A 269 -4.15 -3.80 -11.84
CA LEU A 269 -4.66 -3.22 -13.09
C LEU A 269 -6.09 -3.70 -13.40
N GLN A 270 -6.40 -4.98 -13.15
CA GLN A 270 -7.77 -5.48 -13.26
C GLN A 270 -8.70 -4.77 -12.25
N THR A 271 -8.25 -4.55 -11.02
CA THR A 271 -8.97 -3.75 -10.01
C THR A 271 -9.18 -2.31 -10.47
N LEU A 272 -8.19 -1.67 -11.11
CA LEU A 272 -8.34 -0.33 -11.71
C LEU A 272 -9.40 -0.29 -12.82
N LEU A 273 -9.57 -1.36 -13.59
CA LEU A 273 -10.48 -1.38 -14.74
C LEU A 273 -11.88 -1.91 -14.40
N ARG A 274 -12.03 -2.71 -13.34
CA ARG A 274 -13.26 -3.47 -13.06
C ARG A 274 -13.69 -3.44 -11.59
N GLY A 275 -12.87 -2.87 -10.71
CA GLY A 275 -13.13 -2.81 -9.28
C GLY A 275 -14.28 -1.90 -8.89
N THR A 276 -14.69 -2.01 -7.63
CA THR A 276 -15.75 -1.17 -7.07
C THR A 276 -15.23 -0.45 -5.83
N PRO A 277 -15.43 0.88 -5.71
CA PRO A 277 -15.11 1.61 -4.49
C PRO A 277 -15.98 1.13 -3.31
N ARG A 278 -15.36 0.94 -2.15
CA ARG A 278 -16.07 0.70 -0.88
C ARG A 278 -15.38 1.46 0.26
N PRO A 279 -16.13 1.89 1.29
CA PRO A 279 -15.55 2.54 2.46
C PRO A 279 -14.47 1.65 3.09
N LEU A 280 -13.26 2.18 3.26
CA LEU A 280 -12.17 1.44 3.90
C LEU A 280 -12.39 1.41 5.42
N PRO A 281 -12.60 0.24 6.05
CA PRO A 281 -12.68 0.15 7.51
C PRO A 281 -11.35 0.56 8.14
N ILE A 282 -11.44 1.45 9.12
CA ILE A 282 -10.29 1.99 9.83
C ILE A 282 -10.51 1.94 11.34
N PHE A 283 -9.42 1.87 12.09
CA PHE A 283 -9.40 2.05 13.53
C PHE A 283 -8.68 3.34 13.91
N ARG A 284 -8.91 3.80 15.13
CA ARG A 284 -8.21 4.89 15.77
C ARG A 284 -7.36 4.33 16.90
N ALA A 285 -6.06 4.56 16.84
CA ALA A 285 -5.15 4.39 17.96
C ALA A 285 -5.01 5.75 18.66
N SER A 286 -5.48 5.86 19.89
CA SER A 286 -5.32 7.03 20.74
C SER A 286 -4.26 6.76 21.80
N PHE A 287 -3.54 7.81 22.21
CA PHE A 287 -2.39 7.69 23.10
C PHE A 287 -2.52 8.61 24.30
N SER A 288 -1.86 8.22 25.40
CA SER A 288 -1.67 9.11 26.54
C SER A 288 -0.89 10.37 26.16
N PRO A 289 -1.09 11.50 26.86
CA PRO A 289 -0.28 12.70 26.68
C PRO A 289 1.21 12.39 26.78
N GLY A 290 2.02 13.07 25.97
CA GLY A 290 3.48 12.85 25.93
C GLY A 290 3.94 11.90 24.83
N ALA A 291 3.07 11.07 24.27
CA ALA A 291 3.42 10.17 23.17
C ALA A 291 4.02 10.92 21.96
N ARG A 292 5.00 10.30 21.30
CA ARG A 292 5.74 10.86 20.18
C ARG A 292 5.84 9.88 19.02
N LEU A 293 5.65 10.38 17.81
CA LEU A 293 6.00 9.65 16.60
C LEU A 293 7.52 9.63 16.44
N LEU A 294 8.07 8.44 16.23
CA LEU A 294 9.47 8.20 15.96
C LEU A 294 9.68 8.08 14.44
N THR A 295 10.50 8.95 13.88
CA THR A 295 10.88 8.93 12.47
C THR A 295 12.39 9.04 12.33
N ASN A 296 12.90 8.79 11.12
CA ASN A 296 14.33 8.81 10.83
C ASN A 296 15.12 7.95 11.82
N GLU A 297 14.81 6.65 11.87
CA GLU A 297 15.56 5.67 12.69
C GLU A 297 15.43 5.93 14.20
N GLY A 298 14.31 6.53 14.62
CA GLY A 298 14.08 6.95 16.01
C GLY A 298 14.85 8.19 16.43
N GLN A 299 15.61 8.83 15.53
CA GLN A 299 16.37 10.05 15.84
C GLN A 299 15.50 11.29 15.88
N THR A 300 14.38 11.29 15.15
CA THR A 300 13.44 12.40 15.13
C THR A 300 12.20 12.04 15.91
N THR A 301 11.86 12.87 16.89
CA THR A 301 10.63 12.75 17.66
C THR A 301 9.70 13.91 17.30
N SER A 302 8.44 13.59 17.03
CA SER A 302 7.44 14.60 16.70
C SER A 302 6.14 14.36 17.47
N PRO A 303 5.39 15.42 17.82
CA PRO A 303 4.12 15.28 18.51
C PRO A 303 3.06 14.64 17.61
N LEU A 304 2.20 13.81 18.21
CA LEU A 304 1.07 13.22 17.50
C LEU A 304 -0.10 14.22 17.40
N PRO A 305 -0.64 14.50 16.21
CA PRO A 305 -1.85 15.29 16.07
C PRO A 305 -3.01 14.68 16.88
N LYS A 306 -3.62 15.47 17.78
CA LYS A 306 -4.72 15.04 18.65
C LYS A 306 -4.40 13.77 19.48
N ASN A 307 -3.12 13.48 19.72
CA ASN A 307 -2.62 12.24 20.35
C ASN A 307 -3.24 10.97 19.74
N ALA A 308 -3.43 10.95 18.42
CA ALA A 308 -4.05 9.80 17.75
C ALA A 308 -3.48 9.58 16.34
N LEU A 309 -3.57 8.33 15.90
CA LEU A 309 -3.34 7.91 14.53
C LEU A 309 -4.55 7.11 14.06
N LEU A 310 -4.88 7.24 12.78
CA LEU A 310 -5.78 6.33 12.09
C LEU A 310 -4.95 5.22 11.44
N GLY A 311 -5.49 4.01 11.49
CA GLY A 311 -4.90 2.86 10.82
C GLY A 311 -5.95 2.00 10.12
N ALA A 312 -5.51 1.26 9.11
CA ALA A 312 -6.26 0.34 8.28
C ALA A 312 -5.65 -1.08 8.28
N VAL A 313 -4.45 -1.27 8.84
CA VAL A 313 -3.70 -2.52 8.78
C VAL A 313 -3.58 -3.17 10.17
N VAL A 314 -2.70 -2.64 11.03
CA VAL A 314 -2.40 -3.20 12.36
C VAL A 314 -2.05 -2.14 13.40
N ALA A 315 -2.36 -2.44 14.66
CA ALA A 315 -1.79 -1.77 15.82
C ALA A 315 -1.18 -2.81 16.76
N SER A 316 0.06 -2.62 17.21
CA SER A 316 0.79 -3.66 17.95
C SER A 316 1.70 -3.14 19.05
N HIS A 317 1.98 -4.01 20.01
CA HIS A 317 3.02 -3.89 21.02
C HIS A 317 3.79 -5.23 21.17
N GLY A 318 5.01 -5.18 21.69
CA GLY A 318 5.89 -6.33 21.83
C GLY A 318 6.83 -6.51 20.63
N LEU A 319 7.14 -7.76 20.31
CA LEU A 319 8.08 -8.15 19.26
C LEU A 319 7.78 -7.45 17.92
N HIS A 320 6.51 -7.35 17.49
CA HIS A 320 6.17 -6.69 16.22
C HIS A 320 6.56 -5.22 16.18
N SER A 321 6.22 -4.43 17.21
CA SER A 321 6.59 -3.01 17.22
C SER A 321 8.10 -2.80 17.31
N THR A 322 8.80 -3.64 18.08
CA THR A 322 10.26 -3.57 18.23
C THR A 322 10.95 -3.96 16.93
N LEU A 323 10.53 -5.04 16.27
CA LEU A 323 11.14 -5.47 15.01
C LEU A 323 10.96 -4.42 13.91
N VAL A 324 9.78 -3.79 13.81
CA VAL A 324 9.54 -2.74 12.81
C VAL A 324 10.43 -1.54 13.11
N ALA A 325 10.51 -1.11 14.37
CA ALA A 325 11.33 0.03 14.76
C ALA A 325 12.84 -0.23 14.55
N ASP A 326 13.33 -1.41 14.92
CA ASP A 326 14.76 -1.75 14.87
C ASP A 326 15.22 -2.12 13.45
N SER A 327 14.28 -2.54 12.59
CA SER A 327 14.57 -2.76 11.17
C SER A 327 14.73 -1.46 10.37
N ASP A 328 14.32 -0.32 10.94
CA ASP A 328 14.30 0.98 10.26
C ASP A 328 15.59 1.78 10.46
N THR A 329 16.75 1.11 10.48
CA THR A 329 18.07 1.76 10.55
C THR A 329 18.78 1.76 9.19
N LEU A 330 19.75 2.65 8.99
CA LEU A 330 20.61 2.64 7.79
C LEU A 330 21.26 1.27 7.56
N GLU A 331 21.67 0.62 8.65
CA GLU A 331 22.31 -0.70 8.60
C GLU A 331 21.35 -1.77 8.05
N TYR A 332 20.09 -1.75 8.46
CA TYR A 332 19.09 -2.74 8.06
C TYR A 332 18.42 -2.42 6.72
N ARG A 333 18.20 -1.14 6.40
CA ARG A 333 17.51 -0.70 5.16
C ARG A 333 18.20 -1.18 3.88
N LYS A 334 19.53 -1.34 3.89
CA LYS A 334 20.29 -1.86 2.74
C LYS A 334 19.92 -3.29 2.34
N TYR A 335 19.26 -4.05 3.22
CA TYR A 335 18.84 -5.42 2.96
C TYR A 335 17.40 -5.55 2.41
N GLY A 336 16.74 -4.43 2.11
CA GLY A 336 15.37 -4.43 1.60
C GLY A 336 14.43 -5.19 2.55
N ASP A 337 13.55 -6.03 2.01
CA ASP A 337 12.56 -6.77 2.79
C ASP A 337 13.18 -7.78 3.77
N LYS A 338 14.40 -8.27 3.52
CA LYS A 338 15.13 -9.21 4.40
C LYS A 338 15.40 -8.60 5.79
N ARG A 339 15.36 -7.27 5.91
CA ARG A 339 15.64 -6.53 7.15
C ARG A 339 14.74 -6.92 8.33
N PHE A 340 13.47 -7.21 8.07
CA PHE A 340 12.52 -7.57 9.11
C PHE A 340 12.84 -8.95 9.70
N GLY A 341 13.23 -9.90 8.84
CA GLY A 341 13.68 -11.22 9.27
C GLY A 341 14.97 -11.15 10.09
N MET A 342 15.91 -10.30 9.70
CA MET A 342 17.15 -10.10 10.46
C MET A 342 16.91 -9.48 11.84
N ALA A 343 16.09 -8.42 11.91
CA ALA A 343 15.71 -7.80 13.19
C ALA A 343 14.96 -8.80 14.09
N ALA A 344 14.02 -9.56 13.53
CA ALA A 344 13.31 -10.60 14.26
C ALA A 344 14.26 -11.67 14.82
N GLN A 345 15.25 -12.12 14.02
CA GLN A 345 16.24 -13.10 14.47
C GLN A 345 17.04 -12.61 15.67
N ASN A 346 17.48 -11.35 15.67
CA ASN A 346 18.24 -10.77 16.78
C ASN A 346 17.38 -10.57 18.03
N LEU A 347 16.09 -10.30 17.89
CA LEU A 347 15.16 -10.17 19.02
C LEU A 347 14.77 -11.53 19.60
N MET A 348 14.68 -12.58 18.77
CA MET A 348 14.40 -13.95 19.22
C MET A 348 15.64 -14.64 19.80
N PHE A 349 16.82 -14.29 19.30
CA PHE A 349 18.10 -14.86 19.73
C PHE A 349 19.12 -13.73 19.98
N PRO A 350 18.98 -12.99 21.10
CA PRO A 350 19.91 -11.94 21.49
C PRO A 350 21.38 -12.39 21.43
N PRO A 351 22.30 -11.57 20.88
CA PRO A 351 23.71 -11.93 20.76
C PRO A 351 24.43 -12.19 22.10
N ASP A 352 23.91 -11.65 23.19
CA ASP A 352 24.42 -11.86 24.55
C ASP A 352 23.95 -13.18 25.17
N GLY A 353 23.14 -13.97 24.45
CA GLY A 353 22.58 -15.24 24.90
C GLY A 353 21.41 -15.11 25.88
N SER A 354 20.90 -13.89 26.09
CA SER A 354 19.69 -13.68 26.89
C SER A 354 18.43 -14.20 26.19
N ALA A 355 17.34 -14.38 26.95
CA ALA A 355 16.04 -14.72 26.40
C ALA A 355 15.39 -13.50 25.69
N PRO A 356 14.44 -13.72 24.77
CA PRO A 356 13.64 -12.63 24.22
C PRO A 356 13.05 -11.73 25.31
N HIS A 357 12.96 -10.43 25.04
CA HIS A 357 12.45 -9.47 26.01
C HIS A 357 11.01 -9.80 26.45
N ALA A 358 10.76 -9.79 27.75
CA ALA A 358 9.46 -9.99 28.35
C ALA A 358 8.77 -8.63 28.56
N TYR A 359 7.93 -8.22 27.61
CA TYR A 359 7.34 -6.89 27.58
C TYR A 359 6.28 -6.74 28.68
N LYS A 360 6.49 -5.81 29.60
CA LYS A 360 5.57 -5.55 30.72
C LYS A 360 4.46 -4.60 30.32
N ALA A 361 3.24 -5.11 30.27
CA ALA A 361 2.06 -4.34 29.96
C ALA A 361 0.80 -4.96 30.55
N ARG A 362 -0.18 -4.11 30.85
CA ARG A 362 -1.56 -4.53 31.10
C ARG A 362 -2.36 -4.40 29.81
N ILE A 363 -2.86 -5.54 29.31
CA ILE A 363 -3.69 -5.60 28.11
C ILE A 363 -5.15 -5.74 28.51
N THR A 364 -5.99 -4.87 27.96
CA THR A 364 -7.45 -4.92 28.12
C THR A 364 -8.10 -5.07 26.76
N LEU A 365 -8.89 -6.13 26.59
CA LEU A 365 -9.67 -6.38 25.40
C LEU A 365 -11.09 -5.91 25.62
N ILE A 366 -11.66 -5.19 24.64
CA ILE A 366 -13.06 -4.78 24.69
C ILE A 366 -13.88 -5.72 23.83
N LYS A 367 -14.71 -6.55 24.45
CA LYS A 367 -15.59 -7.52 23.78
C LYS A 367 -17.04 -7.14 24.03
N LYS A 368 -17.80 -6.83 22.98
CA LYS A 368 -19.24 -6.50 23.09
C LYS A 368 -19.56 -5.41 24.13
N GLY A 369 -18.63 -4.47 24.34
CA GLY A 369 -18.76 -3.39 25.33
C GLY A 369 -18.26 -3.74 26.74
N GLU A 370 -17.87 -4.97 27.00
CA GLU A 370 -17.26 -5.40 28.27
C GLU A 370 -15.73 -5.35 28.15
N GLU A 371 -15.07 -4.89 29.22
CA GLU A 371 -13.62 -4.86 29.32
C GLU A 371 -13.11 -6.12 30.03
N GLU A 372 -12.22 -6.84 29.36
CA GLU A 372 -11.56 -8.04 29.89
C GLU A 372 -10.07 -7.78 29.99
N VAL A 373 -9.54 -7.79 31.21
CA VAL A 373 -8.11 -7.63 31.45
C VAL A 373 -7.45 -9.00 31.37
N MET A 374 -6.42 -9.13 30.53
CA MET A 374 -5.63 -10.36 30.48
C MET A 374 -4.94 -10.60 31.83
N GLU A 375 -5.01 -11.83 32.33
CA GLU A 375 -4.38 -12.19 33.62
C GLU A 375 -2.85 -12.08 33.59
N ARG A 376 -2.27 -12.30 32.41
CA ARG A 376 -0.83 -12.23 32.16
C ARG A 376 -0.35 -10.76 32.13
N LYS A 377 0.81 -10.50 32.71
CA LYS A 377 1.46 -9.17 32.76
C LYS A 377 2.67 -9.01 31.83
N GLU A 378 3.25 -10.12 31.38
CA GLU A 378 4.41 -10.16 30.49
C GLU A 378 4.02 -10.75 29.14
N HIS A 379 4.35 -10.05 28.07
CA HIS A 379 3.92 -10.38 26.72
C HIS A 379 5.13 -10.54 25.81
N GLY A 380 5.04 -11.41 24.81
CA GLY A 380 6.00 -11.44 23.70
C GLY A 380 5.46 -10.71 22.49
N TYR A 381 4.15 -10.77 22.28
CA TYR A 381 3.50 -10.25 21.08
C TYR A 381 2.04 -9.93 21.35
N VAL A 382 1.60 -8.74 20.94
CA VAL A 382 0.20 -8.31 20.96
C VAL A 382 -0.06 -7.50 19.70
N LEU A 383 -0.91 -7.97 18.81
CA LEU A 383 -1.23 -7.30 17.55
C LEU A 383 -2.72 -7.33 17.27
N ALA A 384 -3.34 -6.15 17.15
CA ALA A 384 -4.67 -5.97 16.61
C ALA A 384 -4.57 -5.80 15.09
N ALA A 385 -5.31 -6.60 14.33
CA ALA A 385 -5.34 -6.58 12.86
C ALA A 385 -6.73 -6.26 12.32
N MET A 386 -6.76 -5.41 11.29
CA MET A 386 -7.90 -5.23 10.38
C MET A 386 -7.74 -6.04 9.08
N VAL A 387 -6.51 -6.47 8.79
CA VAL A 387 -6.13 -7.22 7.59
C VAL A 387 -5.98 -8.71 7.88
N SER A 388 -5.94 -9.54 6.84
CA SER A 388 -5.66 -10.97 6.95
C SER A 388 -4.18 -11.30 6.75
N HIS A 389 -3.49 -10.51 5.94
CA HIS A 389 -2.11 -10.70 5.51
C HIS A 389 -1.27 -9.45 5.81
N LEU A 390 -0.01 -9.63 6.23
CA LEU A 390 0.99 -8.54 6.29
C LEU A 390 1.89 -8.50 5.05
N GLU A 391 2.01 -9.64 4.39
CA GLU A 391 2.58 -9.82 3.06
C GLU A 391 1.90 -11.03 2.41
N ARG A 392 2.15 -11.25 1.12
CA ARG A 392 1.48 -12.28 0.31
C ARG A 392 1.34 -13.64 1.01
N THR A 393 2.38 -14.12 1.67
CA THR A 393 2.42 -15.46 2.28
C THR A 393 2.26 -15.45 3.79
N PHE A 394 2.32 -14.29 4.45
CA PHE A 394 2.21 -14.17 5.90
C PHE A 394 0.77 -13.85 6.30
N THR A 395 -0.02 -14.90 6.57
CA THR A 395 -1.41 -14.77 7.02
C THR A 395 -1.45 -14.52 8.54
N VAL A 396 -1.43 -13.26 8.96
CA VAL A 396 -1.44 -12.88 10.39
C VAL A 396 -2.79 -13.14 11.07
N SER A 397 -3.90 -12.98 10.35
CA SER A 397 -5.26 -13.09 10.88
C SER A 397 -6.16 -13.86 9.91
N PRO A 398 -6.18 -15.20 9.95
CA PRO A 398 -6.81 -16.03 8.93
C PRO A 398 -8.34 -15.92 8.87
N LYS A 399 -9.00 -15.39 9.91
CA LYS A 399 -10.45 -15.17 9.92
C LYS A 399 -10.86 -13.76 9.48
N SER A 400 -9.92 -12.84 9.24
CA SER A 400 -10.23 -11.49 8.73
C SER A 400 -10.68 -11.57 7.28
N ARG A 401 -11.76 -10.86 6.93
CA ARG A 401 -12.29 -10.79 5.56
C ARG A 401 -12.20 -9.37 5.00
N PRO A 402 -12.12 -9.19 3.66
CA PRO A 402 -12.18 -7.88 3.04
C PRO A 402 -13.37 -7.06 3.55
N PHE A 403 -13.13 -5.80 3.89
CA PHE A 403 -14.14 -4.84 4.37
C PHE A 403 -14.89 -5.23 5.65
N GLU A 404 -14.47 -6.29 6.35
CA GLU A 404 -15.08 -6.68 7.61
C GLU A 404 -14.74 -5.67 8.70
N ARG A 405 -15.76 -5.27 9.46
CA ARG A 405 -15.64 -4.31 10.56
C ARG A 405 -15.33 -5.00 11.89
N VAL A 406 -14.26 -5.81 11.91
CA VAL A 406 -13.89 -6.60 13.10
C VAL A 406 -12.38 -6.50 13.31
N LEU A 407 -11.98 -5.91 14.44
CA LEU A 407 -10.61 -6.00 14.94
C LEU A 407 -10.36 -7.39 15.50
N ARG A 408 -9.24 -8.00 15.13
CA ARG A 408 -8.82 -9.28 15.70
C ARG A 408 -7.47 -9.16 16.36
N VAL A 409 -7.38 -9.58 17.62
CA VAL A 409 -6.14 -9.54 18.40
C VAL A 409 -5.49 -10.91 18.40
N VAL A 410 -4.25 -10.97 17.93
CA VAL A 410 -3.33 -12.12 18.06
C VAL A 410 -2.36 -11.80 19.18
N HIS A 411 -2.21 -12.70 20.16
CA HIS A 411 -1.29 -12.46 21.28
C HIS A 411 -0.70 -13.74 21.86
N PHE A 412 0.49 -13.63 22.46
CA PHE A 412 1.12 -14.67 23.26
C PHE A 412 2.03 -14.08 24.35
N GLY A 413 2.39 -14.92 25.33
CA GLY A 413 3.24 -14.52 26.47
C GLY A 413 4.70 -14.31 26.12
N ALA A 414 5.53 -14.01 27.12
CA ALA A 414 6.98 -14.09 26.95
C ALA A 414 7.36 -15.57 26.76
N LEU A 415 7.95 -15.89 25.60
CA LEU A 415 8.33 -17.24 25.18
C LEU A 415 9.78 -17.24 24.71
N ASP A 416 10.41 -18.41 24.68
CA ASP A 416 11.75 -18.57 24.12
C ASP A 416 11.77 -18.38 22.59
N GLY A 417 12.95 -18.09 22.04
CA GLY A 417 13.13 -17.79 20.62
C GLY A 417 12.70 -18.91 19.68
N GLU A 418 12.87 -20.18 20.07
CA GLU A 418 12.47 -21.33 19.23
C GLU A 418 10.94 -21.41 19.14
N THR A 419 10.25 -21.26 20.27
CA THR A 419 8.79 -21.25 20.33
C THR A 419 8.21 -20.07 19.54
N VAL A 420 8.77 -18.86 19.70
CA VAL A 420 8.37 -17.68 18.91
C VAL A 420 8.58 -17.92 17.43
N GLY A 421 9.74 -18.45 17.03
CA GLY A 421 10.05 -18.79 15.65
C GLY A 421 9.06 -19.81 15.06
N ALA A 422 8.66 -20.83 15.83
CA ALA A 422 7.66 -21.80 15.42
C ALA A 422 6.26 -21.18 15.26
N ILE A 423 5.86 -20.26 16.14
CA ILE A 423 4.59 -19.52 16.01
C ILE A 423 4.62 -18.66 14.74
N MET A 424 5.66 -17.86 14.53
CA MET A 424 5.78 -17.01 13.33
C MET A 424 5.85 -17.83 12.04
N GLY A 425 6.57 -18.96 12.05
CA GLY A 425 6.65 -19.90 10.93
C GLY A 425 5.30 -20.52 10.56
N ALA A 426 4.44 -20.79 11.55
CA ALA A 426 3.09 -21.30 11.30
C ALA A 426 2.14 -20.26 10.66
N ALA A 427 2.43 -18.96 10.78
CA ALA A 427 1.67 -17.92 10.08
C ALA A 427 1.82 -18.01 8.55
N TYR A 428 2.99 -18.47 8.06
CA TYR A 428 3.25 -18.74 6.65
C TYR A 428 2.49 -19.97 6.09
N GLN A 429 1.88 -20.77 6.97
CA GLN A 429 1.16 -21.98 6.59
C GLN A 429 -0.35 -21.71 6.49
N GLY A 430 -0.73 -20.51 6.01
CA GLY A 430 -2.14 -20.09 5.95
C GLY A 430 -2.71 -19.70 7.30
N GLY A 431 -1.87 -19.23 8.23
CA GLY A 431 -2.30 -18.73 9.54
C GLY A 431 -2.55 -19.81 10.58
N GLU A 432 -1.87 -20.96 10.51
CA GLU A 432 -2.04 -22.08 11.47
C GLU A 432 -1.58 -21.71 12.89
N HIS A 433 -0.79 -20.64 13.04
CA HIS A 433 -0.32 -20.14 14.33
C HIS A 433 -1.46 -19.85 15.32
N VAL A 434 -2.63 -19.39 14.84
CA VAL A 434 -3.79 -19.09 15.71
C VAL A 434 -4.48 -20.34 16.26
N LYS A 435 -4.12 -21.55 15.79
CA LYS A 435 -4.67 -22.81 16.31
C LYS A 435 -3.84 -23.40 17.44
N ARG A 436 -2.67 -22.82 17.72
CA ARG A 436 -1.79 -23.29 18.80
C ARG A 436 -2.37 -22.91 20.16
N ALA A 437 -2.12 -23.74 21.17
CA ALA A 437 -2.63 -23.53 22.52
C ALA A 437 -1.97 -22.34 23.24
N ASP A 438 -0.76 -21.94 22.82
CA ASP A 438 0.02 -20.84 23.36
C ASP A 438 -0.29 -19.47 22.69
N VAL A 439 -1.22 -19.45 21.73
CA VAL A 439 -1.61 -18.24 20.98
C VAL A 439 -3.08 -17.93 21.24
N GLY A 440 -3.35 -16.72 21.74
CA GLY A 440 -4.69 -16.16 21.81
C GLY A 440 -5.07 -15.51 20.49
N TYR A 441 -6.32 -15.73 20.06
CA TYR A 441 -6.88 -15.11 18.85
C TYR A 441 -8.34 -14.74 19.02
N GLU A 442 -8.63 -13.44 19.08
CA GLU A 442 -9.89 -12.94 19.63
C GLU A 442 -10.47 -11.83 18.75
N ALA A 443 -11.75 -11.92 18.42
CA ALA A 443 -12.49 -10.82 17.80
C ALA A 443 -12.93 -9.82 18.88
N VAL A 444 -12.56 -8.55 18.70
CA VAL A 444 -12.76 -7.50 19.71
C VAL A 444 -13.32 -6.23 19.04
N ALA A 445 -13.98 -5.38 19.84
CA ALA A 445 -14.33 -4.02 19.46
C ALA A 445 -13.18 -3.03 19.69
N GLY A 446 -12.21 -3.40 20.54
CA GLY A 446 -11.03 -2.59 20.79
C GLY A 446 -10.01 -3.30 21.68
N MET A 447 -8.85 -2.67 21.82
CA MET A 447 -7.73 -3.15 22.61
C MET A 447 -7.02 -1.96 23.26
N ARG A 448 -6.78 -2.04 24.57
CA ARG A 448 -5.95 -1.08 25.30
C ARG A 448 -4.68 -1.74 25.82
N VAL A 449 -3.56 -1.08 25.60
CA VAL A 449 -2.24 -1.42 26.13
C VAL A 449 -1.86 -0.34 27.12
N THR A 450 -1.69 -0.69 28.40
CA THR A 450 -1.06 0.21 29.38
C THR A 450 0.35 -0.29 29.66
N PHE A 451 1.34 0.56 29.40
CA PHE A 451 2.74 0.19 29.49
C PHE A 451 3.19 0.20 30.95
N GLU A 452 3.87 -0.87 31.37
CA GLU A 452 4.36 -1.04 32.75
C GLU A 452 5.90 -1.17 32.80
N GLU A 453 6.58 -0.92 31.68
CA GLU A 453 8.04 -0.81 31.63
C GLU A 453 8.51 0.49 32.29
N GLU A 454 9.49 0.40 33.18
CA GLU A 454 10.04 1.51 33.97
C GLU A 454 11.33 2.07 33.33
N GLY A 455 11.67 3.33 33.66
CA GLY A 455 12.95 3.94 33.31
C GLY A 455 12.87 4.91 32.14
N GLU A 456 13.93 5.69 31.90
CA GLU A 456 13.91 6.79 30.91
C GLU A 456 13.89 6.29 29.46
N ASP A 457 14.41 5.08 29.20
CA ASP A 457 14.47 4.52 27.85
C ASP A 457 13.09 4.04 27.38
N SER A 458 12.59 4.63 26.29
CA SER A 458 11.30 4.28 25.69
C SER A 458 11.35 3.06 24.77
N THR A 459 12.50 2.40 24.59
CA THR A 459 12.70 1.25 23.68
C THR A 459 11.64 0.17 23.83
N TRP A 460 11.25 -0.16 25.06
CA TRP A 460 10.22 -1.18 25.35
C TRP A 460 8.81 -0.62 25.47
N ARG A 461 8.65 0.70 25.44
CA ARG A 461 7.37 1.43 25.39
C ARG A 461 7.07 1.97 23.99
N ARG A 462 7.52 1.24 22.98
CA ARG A 462 7.17 1.49 21.57
C ARG A 462 5.94 0.66 21.18
N CYS A 463 5.15 1.24 20.31
CA CYS A 463 4.06 0.59 19.61
C CYS A 463 4.13 0.93 18.12
N CYS A 464 3.46 0.13 17.30
CA CYS A 464 3.41 0.31 15.86
C CYS A 464 1.95 0.46 15.44
N VAL A 465 1.66 1.46 14.61
CA VAL A 465 0.38 1.65 13.92
C VAL A 465 0.66 1.74 12.43
N ASP A 466 0.30 0.71 11.68
CA ASP A 466 0.53 0.59 10.23
C ASP A 466 1.98 0.93 9.80
N GLY A 467 2.97 0.49 10.58
CA GLY A 467 4.39 0.77 10.33
C GLY A 467 4.92 2.06 10.97
N SER A 468 4.04 2.95 11.45
CA SER A 468 4.43 4.14 12.20
C SER A 468 4.76 3.78 13.64
N ILE A 469 5.96 4.14 14.10
CA ILE A 469 6.41 3.84 15.46
C ILE A 469 6.08 4.99 16.40
N VAL A 470 5.41 4.68 17.51
CA VAL A 470 5.08 5.65 18.55
C VAL A 470 5.75 5.24 19.85
N ALA A 471 6.55 6.14 20.42
CA ALA A 471 7.07 6.04 21.77
C ALA A 471 6.07 6.61 22.78
N VAL A 472 5.92 5.91 23.90
CA VAL A 472 4.99 6.26 24.97
C VAL A 472 5.77 6.46 26.28
N GLU A 473 5.35 7.46 27.04
CA GLU A 473 5.91 7.77 28.37
C GLU A 473 5.68 6.63 29.37
N GLU A 474 6.46 6.61 30.45
CA GLU A 474 6.27 5.68 31.55
C GLU A 474 4.83 5.78 32.12
N GLY A 475 4.18 4.63 32.33
CA GLY A 475 2.79 4.55 32.75
C GLY A 475 1.76 5.01 31.70
N GLY A 476 2.21 5.35 30.49
CA GLY A 476 1.34 5.75 29.39
C GLY A 476 0.54 4.59 28.79
N TRP A 477 -0.26 4.88 27.77
CA TRP A 477 -1.15 3.90 27.16
C TRP A 477 -1.41 4.17 25.67
N MET A 478 -1.81 3.10 24.98
CA MET A 478 -2.42 3.10 23.64
C MET A 478 -3.82 2.46 23.73
N ASP A 479 -4.84 3.10 23.19
CA ASP A 479 -6.21 2.59 23.08
C ASP A 479 -6.62 2.53 21.61
N VAL A 480 -6.90 1.32 21.13
CA VAL A 480 -7.24 1.02 19.74
C VAL A 480 -8.73 0.72 19.66
N ARG A 481 -9.47 1.53 18.90
CA ARG A 481 -10.92 1.39 18.72
C ARG A 481 -11.25 1.41 17.24
N LEU A 482 -12.11 0.49 16.80
CA LEU A 482 -12.67 0.56 15.46
C LEU A 482 -13.50 1.85 15.33
N LEU A 483 -13.40 2.56 14.20
CA LEU A 483 -14.33 3.66 13.94
C LEU A 483 -15.72 3.10 13.65
N GLU A 484 -16.76 3.84 14.00
CA GLU A 484 -18.12 3.49 13.62
C GLU A 484 -18.32 3.60 12.10
N GLU A 485 -19.32 2.88 11.59
CA GLU A 485 -19.68 2.95 10.17
C GLU A 485 -20.07 4.38 9.79
N GLY A 486 -19.55 4.86 8.66
CA GLY A 486 -19.67 6.27 8.26
C GLY A 486 -18.53 7.15 8.77
N GLY A 487 -17.68 6.65 9.67
CA GLY A 487 -16.48 7.33 10.15
C GLY A 487 -15.31 7.32 9.15
N GLU A 488 -15.38 6.47 8.11
CA GLU A 488 -14.30 6.30 7.12
C GLU A 488 -14.05 7.60 6.35
N VAL A 489 -12.81 7.75 5.90
CA VAL A 489 -12.35 8.97 5.22
C VAL A 489 -12.06 8.77 3.74
N ILE A 490 -11.99 7.53 3.27
CA ILE A 490 -11.82 7.22 1.84
C ILE A 490 -12.70 6.03 1.46
N ASP A 491 -13.00 5.95 0.17
CA ASP A 491 -13.40 4.69 -0.45
C ASP A 491 -12.18 4.10 -1.16
N ILE A 492 -11.93 2.80 -0.98
CA ILE A 492 -10.85 2.07 -1.67
C ILE A 492 -11.47 1.14 -2.72
N VAL A 493 -10.88 1.10 -3.90
CA VAL A 493 -11.34 0.22 -4.99
C VAL A 493 -10.80 -1.18 -4.80
N ALA A 494 -11.69 -2.17 -4.83
CA ALA A 494 -11.33 -3.57 -4.72
C ALA A 494 -12.22 -4.49 -5.54
N ASN A 495 -11.68 -5.68 -5.85
CA ASN A 495 -12.39 -6.85 -6.35
C ASN A 495 -12.54 -7.84 -5.18
N ALA A 496 -13.53 -7.59 -4.30
CA ALA A 496 -13.79 -8.40 -3.11
C ALA A 496 -14.93 -9.40 -3.30
#